data_AF-A0A7J5F621-F1
#
_entry.id   AF-A0A7J5F621-F1
#
_cell.length_a   1.000
_cell.length_b   1.000
_cell.length_c   1.000
_cell.angle_alpha   90.00
_cell.angle_beta   90.00
_cell.angle_gamma   90.00
#
_symmetry.space_group_name_H-M   'P 1'
#
loop_
_entity.id
_entity.type
_entity.pdbx_description
1 polymer ?
#
loop_
_entity_poly.entity_id
_entity_poly.type
_entity_poly.pdbx_seq_one_letter_code
_entity_poly.pdbx_strand_id
1 'polypeptide(L)'
;MTTTRSILTLLLVTAAALTAGAIRDGSLLARSDGNNVTVQWASADESAVKDFTVERRSGTAGEFVAVAVLAKKGSNSYYEYIDRSAFKTTGTVYQYRIRTNGTNGAAELSAVITVTHNVSSVKRTWGSLKAMFR
;
A
#
# COMPACT_ATOMS: atom_id res chain seq x y z
N MET A 1 -33.57 -20.74 -53.42
CA MET A 1 -32.22 -20.52 -52.86
C MET A 1 -32.36 -19.74 -51.58
N THR A 2 -32.45 -20.42 -50.44
CA THR A 2 -32.54 -19.80 -49.11
C THR A 2 -31.18 -19.89 -48.45
N THR A 3 -30.44 -18.78 -48.45
CA THR A 3 -29.13 -18.67 -47.82
C THR A 3 -29.31 -18.51 -46.31
N THR A 4 -29.18 -19.60 -45.56
CA THR A 4 -29.14 -19.56 -44.09
C THR A 4 -27.83 -18.90 -43.65
N ARG A 5 -27.94 -17.72 -43.04
CA ARG A 5 -26.83 -16.99 -42.42
C ARG A 5 -26.52 -17.61 -41.05
N SER A 6 -25.42 -18.34 -40.96
CA SER A 6 -24.89 -18.82 -39.68
C SER A 6 -24.21 -17.67 -38.93
N ILE A 7 -24.81 -17.22 -37.81
CA ILE A 7 -24.21 -16.27 -36.89
C ILE A 7 -23.48 -17.09 -35.82
N LEU A 8 -22.14 -17.04 -35.84
CA LEU A 8 -21.29 -17.67 -34.82
C LEU A 8 -21.00 -16.63 -33.73
N THR A 9 -21.76 -16.64 -32.64
CA THR A 9 -21.52 -15.77 -31.49
C THR A 9 -20.42 -16.39 -30.61
N LEU A 10 -19.22 -15.81 -30.61
CA LEU A 10 -18.13 -16.19 -29.73
C LEU A 10 -18.34 -15.54 -28.35
N LEU A 11 -18.77 -16.33 -27.36
CA LEU A 11 -18.89 -15.90 -25.96
C LEU A 11 -17.51 -15.99 -25.29
N LEU A 12 -16.79 -14.87 -25.20
CA LEU A 12 -15.52 -14.80 -24.48
C LEU A 12 -15.80 -14.70 -22.97
N VAL A 13 -15.82 -15.84 -22.28
CA VAL A 13 -15.88 -15.89 -20.81
C VAL A 13 -14.50 -15.56 -20.27
N THR A 14 -14.26 -14.30 -19.90
CA THR A 14 -13.10 -13.95 -19.09
C THR A 14 -13.32 -14.46 -17.67
N ALA A 15 -12.73 -15.60 -17.34
CA ALA A 15 -12.63 -16.06 -15.97
C ALA A 15 -11.72 -15.09 -15.21
N ALA A 16 -12.29 -14.13 -14.48
CA ALA A 16 -11.56 -13.37 -13.48
C ALA A 16 -11.18 -14.35 -12.36
N ALA A 17 -9.93 -14.79 -12.32
CA ALA A 17 -9.42 -15.57 -11.20
C ALA A 17 -9.51 -14.70 -9.94
N LEU A 18 -10.44 -15.04 -9.05
CA LEU A 18 -10.48 -14.46 -7.71
C LEU A 18 -9.23 -14.95 -6.98
N THR A 19 -8.24 -14.09 -6.82
CA THR A 19 -7.13 -14.38 -5.93
C THR A 19 -7.67 -14.40 -4.51
N ALA A 20 -7.33 -15.44 -3.75
CA ALA A 20 -7.55 -15.41 -2.31
C ALA A 20 -6.78 -14.21 -1.75
N GLY A 21 -7.41 -13.43 -0.88
CA GLY A 21 -6.83 -12.21 -0.35
C GLY A 21 -5.46 -12.47 0.25
N ALA A 22 -4.41 -11.99 -0.43
CA ALA A 22 -3.03 -12.25 -0.02
C ALA A 22 -2.69 -11.59 1.32
N ILE A 23 -3.45 -10.55 1.70
CA ILE A 23 -3.30 -9.80 2.94
C ILE A 23 -4.41 -10.20 3.88
N ARG A 24 -4.07 -10.48 5.14
CA ARG A 24 -5.07 -10.80 6.16
C ARG A 24 -5.94 -9.57 6.44
N ASP A 25 -7.25 -9.75 6.40
CA ASP A 25 -8.22 -8.68 6.68
C ASP A 25 -7.95 -8.01 8.04
N GLY A 26 -8.00 -6.68 8.06
CA GLY A 26 -7.75 -5.87 9.26
C GLY A 26 -6.29 -5.82 9.75
N SER A 27 -5.35 -6.51 9.09
CA SER A 27 -3.94 -6.50 9.50
C SER A 27 -3.16 -5.25 9.07
N LEU A 28 -3.67 -4.50 8.09
CA LEU A 28 -3.00 -3.33 7.53
C LEU A 28 -3.08 -2.14 8.49
N LEU A 29 -1.93 -1.62 8.89
CA LEU A 29 -1.79 -0.52 9.83
C LEU A 29 -0.72 0.46 9.34
N ALA A 30 -0.91 1.76 9.59
CA ALA A 30 0.14 2.76 9.44
C ALA A 30 0.20 3.66 10.66
N ARG A 31 1.41 4.00 11.08
CA ARG A 31 1.67 4.85 12.24
C ARG A 31 2.73 5.89 11.90
N SER A 32 2.55 7.10 12.41
CA SER A 32 3.54 8.17 12.28
C SER A 32 4.41 8.22 13.53
N ASP A 33 5.71 8.02 13.38
CA ASP A 33 6.69 8.07 14.48
C ASP A 33 7.28 9.49 14.68
N GLY A 34 6.68 10.49 14.04
CA GLY A 34 7.09 11.90 14.09
C GLY A 34 8.29 12.27 13.23
N ASN A 35 8.93 11.28 12.60
CA ASN A 35 9.97 11.47 11.61
C ASN A 35 9.67 10.73 10.30
N ASN A 36 9.07 9.55 10.41
CA ASN A 36 8.72 8.67 9.29
C ASN A 36 7.30 8.15 9.50
N VAL A 37 6.76 7.49 8.48
CA VAL A 37 5.54 6.68 8.61
C VAL A 37 5.91 5.21 8.47
N THR A 38 5.50 4.40 9.43
CA THR A 38 5.71 2.95 9.42
C THR A 38 4.41 2.27 9.01
N VAL A 39 4.45 1.47 7.94
CA VAL A 39 3.32 0.70 7.39
C VAL A 39 3.57 -0.78 7.64
N GLN A 40 2.58 -1.48 8.18
CA GLN A 40 2.68 -2.88 8.59
C GLN A 40 1.46 -3.67 8.10
N TRP A 41 1.68 -4.93 7.72
CA TRP A 41 0.60 -5.86 7.38
C TRP A 41 1.05 -7.31 7.59
N ALA A 42 0.08 -8.22 7.63
CA ALA A 42 0.31 -9.66 7.63
C ALA A 42 -0.25 -10.28 6.36
N SER A 43 0.50 -11.19 5.74
CA SER A 43 -0.02 -11.99 4.64
C SER A 43 -0.80 -13.20 5.14
N ALA A 44 -1.79 -13.64 4.35
CA ALA A 44 -2.54 -14.86 4.61
C ALA A 44 -1.98 -15.99 3.71
N ASP A 45 -2.18 -15.88 2.41
CA ASP A 45 -1.61 -16.79 1.41
C ASP A 45 -0.75 -16.03 0.37
N GLU A 46 0.46 -16.52 0.12
CA GLU A 46 1.38 -15.96 -0.87
C GLU A 46 1.68 -16.91 -2.03
N SER A 47 0.86 -17.96 -2.20
CA SER A 47 1.09 -19.00 -3.20
C SER A 47 1.07 -18.43 -4.63
N ALA A 48 0.16 -17.50 -4.90
CA ALA A 48 0.04 -16.80 -6.16
C ALA A 48 0.67 -15.39 -6.17
N VAL A 49 1.41 -15.01 -5.12
CA VAL A 49 2.02 -13.67 -5.00
C VAL A 49 3.42 -13.67 -5.63
N LYS A 50 3.74 -12.57 -6.29
CA LYS A 50 5.09 -12.23 -6.79
C LYS A 50 5.77 -11.26 -5.84
N ASP A 51 5.12 -10.13 -5.57
CA ASP A 51 5.64 -9.05 -4.71
C ASP A 51 4.50 -8.16 -4.20
N PHE A 52 4.80 -7.36 -3.17
CA PHE A 52 3.91 -6.35 -2.60
C PHE A 52 4.43 -4.96 -2.93
N THR A 53 3.62 -4.14 -3.60
CA THR A 53 3.92 -2.73 -3.80
C THR A 53 3.21 -1.89 -2.74
N VAL A 54 3.97 -1.12 -1.97
CA VAL A 54 3.41 -0.11 -1.07
C VAL A 54 3.15 1.14 -1.90
N GLU A 55 1.91 1.61 -1.88
CA GLU A 55 1.50 2.82 -2.57
C GLU A 55 1.04 3.87 -1.57
N ARG A 56 1.37 5.13 -1.87
CA ARG A 56 1.05 6.28 -1.04
C ARG A 56 0.46 7.40 -1.89
N ARG A 57 -0.50 8.13 -1.33
CA ARG A 57 -0.87 9.47 -1.78
C ARG A 57 -0.85 10.48 -0.64
N SER A 58 -0.67 11.75 -0.99
CA SER A 58 -0.75 12.87 -0.06
C SER A 58 -2.15 13.44 -0.06
N GLY A 59 -2.76 13.56 1.12
CA GLY A 59 -4.15 13.96 1.29
C GLY A 59 -5.15 12.86 0.95
N THR A 60 -6.39 13.26 0.71
CA THR A 60 -7.53 12.38 0.35
C THR A 60 -7.85 12.37 -1.13
N ALA A 61 -7.23 13.27 -1.90
CA ALA A 61 -7.40 13.42 -3.34
C ALA A 61 -6.08 13.17 -4.06
N GLY A 62 -6.15 12.70 -5.30
CA GLY A 62 -4.99 12.42 -6.15
C GLY A 62 -4.63 10.93 -6.26
N GLU A 63 -3.60 10.71 -7.07
CA GLU A 63 -3.13 9.39 -7.50
C GLU A 63 -2.26 8.73 -6.44
N PHE A 64 -2.37 7.40 -6.34
CA PHE A 64 -1.47 6.58 -5.55
C PHE A 64 -0.17 6.36 -6.32
N VAL A 65 0.96 6.63 -5.67
CA VAL A 65 2.30 6.43 -6.24
C VAL A 65 3.00 5.32 -5.49
N ALA A 66 3.69 4.44 -6.21
CA ALA A 66 4.51 3.40 -5.61
C ALA A 66 5.69 4.01 -4.83
N VAL A 67 5.80 3.69 -3.54
CA VAL A 67 6.89 4.15 -2.68
C VAL A 67 7.87 3.03 -2.33
N ALA A 68 7.43 1.77 -2.42
CA ALA A 68 8.30 0.61 -2.23
C ALA A 68 7.74 -0.63 -2.91
N VAL A 69 8.63 -1.57 -3.22
CA VAL A 69 8.30 -2.93 -3.66
C VAL A 69 9.03 -3.90 -2.75
N LEU A 70 8.29 -4.84 -2.14
CA LEU A 70 8.81 -5.85 -1.24
C LEU A 70 8.58 -7.23 -1.87
N ALA A 71 9.65 -8.02 -1.96
CA ALA A 71 9.54 -9.41 -2.38
C ALA A 71 8.72 -10.22 -1.36
N LYS A 72 8.04 -11.25 -1.85
CA LYS A 72 7.30 -12.19 -1.02
C LYS A 72 8.24 -12.96 -0.08
N LYS A 73 7.76 -13.25 1.13
CA LYS A 73 8.49 -14.00 2.18
C LYS A 73 7.93 -15.41 2.38
N GLY A 74 6.68 -15.63 1.98
CA GLY A 74 5.92 -16.86 2.23
C GLY A 74 4.60 -16.58 2.97
N SER A 75 3.65 -17.50 2.89
CA SER A 75 2.34 -17.37 3.55
C SER A 75 2.47 -17.16 5.07
N ASN A 76 1.53 -16.42 5.67
CA ASN A 76 1.54 -16.04 7.09
C ASN A 76 2.76 -15.21 7.54
N SER A 77 3.33 -14.39 6.65
CA SER A 77 4.47 -13.53 6.96
C SER A 77 4.04 -12.15 7.45
N TYR A 78 4.91 -11.54 8.27
CA TYR A 78 4.77 -10.15 8.69
C TYR A 78 5.68 -9.23 7.87
N TYR A 79 5.13 -8.08 7.49
CA TYR A 79 5.81 -7.07 6.71
C TYR A 79 5.81 -5.74 7.43
N GLU A 80 6.90 -5.00 7.22
CA GLU A 80 7.08 -3.65 7.70
C GLU A 80 7.80 -2.85 6.62
N TYR A 81 7.30 -1.64 6.38
CA TYR A 81 7.94 -0.66 5.52
C TYR A 81 7.98 0.70 6.24
N ILE A 82 9.17 1.30 6.29
CA ILE A 82 9.38 2.62 6.87
C ILE A 82 9.51 3.64 5.74
N ASP A 83 8.48 4.44 5.55
CA ASP A 83 8.48 5.55 4.60
C ASP A 83 9.26 6.74 5.16
N ARG A 84 10.52 6.83 4.74
CA ARG A 84 11.42 7.95 5.04
C ARG A 84 11.24 9.15 4.10
N SER A 85 10.46 8.98 3.02
CA SER A 85 10.17 10.02 2.05
C SER A 85 8.93 10.84 2.41
N ALA A 86 8.19 10.42 3.44
CA ALA A 86 7.13 11.24 4.02
C ALA A 86 7.74 12.57 4.46
N PHE A 87 7.33 13.66 3.81
CA PHE A 87 7.89 14.98 4.06
C PHE A 87 7.60 15.41 5.49
N LYS A 88 8.57 16.09 6.12
CA LYS A 88 8.52 16.55 7.52
C LYS A 88 7.63 17.78 7.70
N THR A 89 6.48 17.82 7.03
CA THR A 89 5.50 18.88 7.18
C THR A 89 4.44 18.40 8.17
N THR A 90 4.45 18.99 9.37
CA THR A 90 3.45 18.70 10.41
C THR A 90 2.05 18.88 9.87
N GLY A 91 1.16 17.93 10.15
CA GLY A 91 -0.25 18.01 9.78
C GLY A 91 -0.56 17.49 8.38
N THR A 92 0.43 16.93 7.66
CA THR A 92 0.17 16.29 6.37
C THR A 92 -0.55 14.97 6.57
N VAL A 93 -1.68 14.80 5.90
CA VAL A 93 -2.39 13.52 5.87
C VAL A 93 -1.83 12.67 4.73
N TYR A 94 -1.55 11.40 4.98
CA TYR A 94 -1.17 10.43 3.98
C TYR A 94 -2.18 9.29 3.95
N GLN A 95 -2.38 8.73 2.78
CA GLN A 95 -3.12 7.48 2.61
C GLN A 95 -2.24 6.42 1.98
N TYR A 96 -2.28 5.23 2.55
CA TYR A 96 -1.51 4.08 2.10
C TYR A 96 -2.44 2.94 1.71
N ARG A 97 -2.01 2.18 0.71
CA ARG A 97 -2.57 0.88 0.35
C ARG A 97 -1.45 -0.03 -0.13
N ILE A 98 -1.71 -1.31 -0.11
CA ILE A 98 -0.82 -2.33 -0.65
C ILE A 98 -1.44 -2.86 -1.94
N ARG A 99 -0.65 -2.87 -3.01
CA ARG A 99 -0.97 -3.56 -4.26
C ARG A 99 -0.19 -4.86 -4.30
N THR A 100 -0.91 -5.96 -4.19
CA THR A 100 -0.38 -7.32 -4.33
C THR A 100 -0.24 -7.63 -5.80
N ASN A 101 0.97 -7.92 -6.26
CA ASN A 101 1.23 -8.34 -7.62
C ASN A 101 1.27 -9.87 -7.68
N GLY A 102 0.38 -10.45 -8.47
CA GLY A 102 0.30 -11.89 -8.68
C GLY A 102 1.32 -12.40 -9.71
N THR A 103 1.67 -13.67 -9.61
CA THR A 103 2.56 -14.34 -10.60
C THR A 103 1.93 -14.42 -11.99
N ASN A 104 0.60 -14.45 -12.07
CA ASN A 104 -0.17 -14.48 -13.32
C ASN A 104 -0.45 -13.08 -13.91
N GLY A 105 0.21 -12.03 -13.41
CA GLY A 105 0.00 -10.65 -13.85
C GLY A 105 -1.27 -9.98 -13.29
N ALA A 106 -2.09 -10.72 -12.54
CA ALA A 106 -3.20 -10.14 -11.76
C ALA A 106 -2.67 -9.22 -10.66
N ALA A 107 -3.45 -8.20 -10.30
CA ALA A 107 -3.14 -7.32 -9.18
C ALA A 107 -4.36 -7.17 -8.28
N GLU A 108 -4.13 -7.19 -6.97
CA GLU A 108 -5.15 -7.03 -5.95
C GLU A 108 -4.80 -5.84 -5.05
N LEU A 109 -5.80 -5.01 -4.73
CA LEU A 109 -5.62 -3.83 -3.90
C LEU A 109 -6.17 -4.08 -2.50
N SER A 110 -5.39 -3.71 -1.48
CA SER A 110 -5.86 -3.70 -0.09
C SER A 110 -6.85 -2.57 0.17
N ALA A 111 -7.46 -2.60 1.36
CA ALA A 111 -8.10 -1.42 1.93
C ALA A 111 -7.12 -0.23 2.01
N VAL A 112 -7.68 0.99 1.98
CA VAL A 112 -6.93 2.23 2.14
C VAL A 112 -6.93 2.61 3.61
N ILE A 113 -5.75 2.89 4.16
CA ILE A 113 -5.57 3.38 5.52
C ILE A 113 -5.08 4.83 5.50
N THR A 114 -5.58 5.64 6.45
CA THR A 114 -5.24 7.07 6.55
C THR A 114 -4.39 7.31 7.79
N VAL A 115 -3.34 8.10 7.66
CA VAL A 115 -2.45 8.49 8.76
C VAL A 115 -2.15 9.98 8.71
N THR A 116 -2.26 10.64 9.86
CA THR A 116 -1.85 12.04 10.01
C THR A 116 -0.41 12.09 10.47
N HIS A 117 0.48 12.67 9.67
CA HIS A 117 1.89 12.82 9.99
C HIS A 117 2.11 14.04 10.88
N ASN A 118 2.32 13.79 12.17
CA ASN A 118 2.59 14.84 13.16
C ASN A 118 4.07 14.79 13.56
N VAL A 119 4.88 15.73 13.07
CA VAL A 119 6.28 15.85 13.51
C VAL A 119 6.33 16.65 14.81
N SER A 120 6.91 16.08 15.87
CA SER A 120 6.96 16.74 17.17
C SER A 120 8.02 17.84 17.18
N SER A 121 7.57 19.11 17.19
CA SER A 121 8.45 20.30 17.20
C SER A 121 9.31 20.42 18.47
N VAL A 122 8.93 19.76 19.57
CA VAL A 122 9.63 19.80 20.87
C VAL A 122 11.06 19.24 20.78
N LYS A 123 11.33 18.31 19.86
CA LYS A 123 12.68 17.76 19.67
C LYS A 123 13.68 18.78 19.12
N ARG A 124 13.23 19.88 18.51
CA ARG A 124 14.09 20.89 17.86
C ARG A 124 14.39 22.12 18.72
N THR A 125 13.64 22.36 19.79
CA THR A 125 13.82 23.55 20.64
C THR A 125 14.75 23.34 21.83
N TRP A 126 14.93 22.09 22.28
CA TRP A 126 15.88 21.77 23.35
C TRP A 126 17.34 22.06 22.99
N GLY A 127 17.70 21.94 21.70
CA GLY A 127 19.05 22.27 21.22
C GLY A 127 19.34 23.77 21.20
N SER A 128 18.34 24.61 20.86
CA SER A 128 18.51 26.07 20.78
C SER A 128 18.46 26.73 22.16
N LEU A 129 17.60 26.25 23.07
CA LEU A 129 17.47 26.82 24.41
C LEU A 129 18.72 26.58 25.27
N LYS A 130 19.40 25.44 25.07
CA LYS A 130 20.65 25.13 25.78
C LYS A 130 21.82 26.04 25.39
N ALA A 131 21.76 26.72 24.24
CA ALA A 131 22.80 27.65 23.80
C ALA A 131 22.69 29.05 24.44
N MET A 132 21.54 29.40 25.03
CA MET A 132 21.23 30.74 25.56
C MET A 132 21.57 30.92 27.04
N PHE A 133 21.92 29.85 27.74
CA PHE A 133 22.32 29.87 29.16
C PHE A 133 23.83 29.67 29.33
N ARG A 134 24.63 30.20 28.40
CA ARG A 134 26.09 30.32 28.54
C ARG A 134 26.47 31.75 28.86
#